data_AF-V7BYC6-F1
#
_entry.id   AF-V7BYC6-F1
#
_cell.length_a   1.000
_cell.length_b   1.000
_cell.length_c   1.000
_cell.angle_alpha   90.00
_cell.angle_beta   90.00
_cell.angle_gamma   90.00
#
_symmetry.space_group_name_H-M   'P 1'
#
loop_
_entity.id
_entity.type
_entity.pdbx_description
1 polymer ?
#
loop_
_entity_poly.entity_id
_entity_poly.type
_entity_poly.pdbx_seq_one_letter_code
_entity_poly.pdbx_strand_id
1 'polypeptide(L)'
;MESYGPLLEKTRVPQPGLQKLAVESIFSKLRSAPKHLDPESEPGRRAIFLCLTSPSPHVVDHSVRLLCRLAADSVVPVARASLELQAALEGSDPKLVPVFVKGLGFLARHEFRNNASSHSASSHTHPFVRVLLCRPEVQSELLQQVLLFMLQNKQVGMVRVCEFLRPLLDVSIIKLLVLESSSSSFAMQLVSSMVTFCCSFPHDSMPVFKLLIECLKYLPHEGSEDYRKLIFIVEHMVEAYIVVLKSLAGMKSLITEAQLCAVEFLETVLSLSTCLQWHPGGHEPVCELFMRLLTVQKDIGLAWLPGLSSTIVSLFIIIVQSELEHEQISILKLLLLILKWKYDS
;
A
#
# COMPACT_ATOMS: atom_id res chain seq x y z
N MET A 1 -30.33 33.26 -19.15
CA MET A 1 -29.39 32.11 -19.16
C MET A 1 -28.54 32.19 -17.90
N GLU A 2 -28.93 31.51 -16.83
CA GLU A 2 -28.26 31.67 -15.54
C GLU A 2 -26.95 30.87 -15.47
N SER A 3 -25.88 31.51 -15.94
CA SER A 3 -24.49 31.10 -15.76
C SER A 3 -24.11 30.93 -14.28
N TYR A 4 -23.14 30.07 -14.00
CA TYR A 4 -22.48 29.95 -12.70
C TYR A 4 -21.66 31.20 -12.31
N GLY A 5 -21.44 32.12 -13.25
CA GLY A 5 -20.61 33.32 -13.10
C GLY A 5 -20.81 34.12 -11.80
N PRO A 6 -22.04 34.53 -11.43
CA PRO A 6 -22.24 35.31 -10.21
C PRO A 6 -21.82 34.59 -8.92
N LEU A 7 -21.95 33.26 -8.87
CA LEU A 7 -21.53 32.46 -7.73
C LEU A 7 -20.00 32.26 -7.73
N LEU A 8 -19.41 32.09 -8.91
CA LEU A 8 -17.96 31.98 -9.06
C LEU A 8 -17.25 33.28 -8.62
N GLU A 9 -17.81 34.45 -8.93
CA GLU A 9 -17.25 35.71 -8.42
C GLU A 9 -17.33 35.80 -6.89
N LYS A 10 -18.40 35.29 -6.27
CA LYS A 10 -18.52 35.21 -4.80
C LYS A 10 -17.47 34.31 -4.16
N THR A 11 -16.98 33.28 -4.85
CA THR A 11 -15.87 32.44 -4.34
C THR A 11 -14.53 33.17 -4.27
N ARG A 12 -14.37 34.31 -4.96
CA ARG A 12 -13.13 35.11 -4.94
C ARG A 12 -13.09 36.12 -3.80
N VAL A 13 -14.23 36.39 -3.16
CA VAL A 13 -14.30 37.29 -2.01
C VAL A 13 -13.56 36.65 -0.84
N PRO A 14 -12.60 37.32 -0.16
CA PRO A 14 -11.77 36.73 0.90
C PRO A 14 -12.53 36.61 2.24
N GLN A 15 -13.74 36.04 2.21
CA GLN A 15 -14.57 35.78 3.37
C GLN A 15 -14.98 34.30 3.37
N PRO A 16 -14.39 33.44 4.23
CA PRO A 16 -14.59 32.00 4.19
C PRO A 16 -16.06 31.54 4.25
N GLY A 17 -16.91 32.24 5.03
CA GLY A 17 -18.34 31.94 5.10
C GLY A 17 -19.08 32.16 3.78
N LEU A 18 -18.80 33.27 3.09
CA LEU A 18 -19.38 33.56 1.78
C LEU A 18 -18.85 32.60 0.70
N GLN A 19 -17.55 32.29 0.75
CA GLN A 19 -16.93 31.31 -0.15
C GLN A 19 -17.60 29.95 -0.02
N LYS A 20 -17.80 29.47 1.21
CA LYS A 20 -18.47 28.20 1.49
C LYS A 20 -19.89 28.20 0.92
N LEU A 21 -20.71 29.20 1.23
CA LEU A 21 -22.09 29.29 0.74
C LEU A 21 -22.17 29.37 -0.79
N ALA A 22 -21.23 30.07 -1.42
CA ALA A 22 -21.14 30.16 -2.88
C ALA A 22 -20.83 28.79 -3.49
N VAL A 23 -19.87 28.05 -2.93
CA VAL A 23 -19.55 26.67 -3.37
C VAL A 23 -20.75 25.74 -3.15
N GLU A 24 -21.40 25.77 -1.98
CA GLU A 24 -22.61 24.97 -1.71
C GLU A 24 -23.71 25.25 -2.73
N SER A 25 -23.92 26.53 -3.07
CA SER A 25 -24.92 26.94 -4.06
C SER A 25 -24.58 26.44 -5.47
N ILE A 26 -23.30 26.49 -5.87
CA ILE A 26 -22.84 25.97 -7.17
C ILE A 26 -23.12 24.46 -7.26
N PHE A 27 -22.68 23.69 -6.26
CA PHE A 27 -22.84 22.23 -6.26
C PHE A 27 -24.28 21.78 -6.05
N SER A 28 -25.09 22.55 -5.32
CA SER A 28 -26.55 22.31 -5.25
C SER A 28 -27.20 22.52 -6.62
N LYS A 29 -26.83 23.60 -7.34
CA LYS A 29 -27.33 23.86 -8.69
C LYS A 29 -26.90 22.77 -9.67
N LEU A 30 -25.63 22.34 -9.60
CA LEU A 30 -25.12 21.22 -10.40
C LEU A 30 -25.95 19.93 -10.20
N ARG A 31 -26.39 19.64 -8.96
CA ARG A 31 -27.20 18.43 -8.69
C ARG A 31 -28.59 18.48 -9.35
N SER A 32 -29.25 19.62 -9.35
CA SER A 32 -30.63 19.76 -9.82
C SER A 32 -30.77 20.43 -11.19
N ALA A 33 -29.66 20.70 -11.87
CA ALA A 33 -29.64 21.44 -13.13
C ALA A 33 -30.18 20.61 -14.31
N PRO A 34 -30.79 21.27 -15.31
CA PRO A 34 -31.14 20.64 -16.59
C PRO A 34 -29.86 20.27 -17.36
N LYS A 35 -29.96 19.34 -18.33
CA LYS A 35 -28.82 18.79 -19.11
C LYS A 35 -27.84 19.80 -19.70
N HIS A 36 -28.27 21.04 -19.98
CA HIS A 36 -27.41 22.09 -20.54
C HIS A 36 -26.59 22.85 -19.47
N LEU A 37 -26.83 22.58 -18.19
CA LEU A 37 -26.15 23.17 -17.03
C LEU A 37 -25.70 22.12 -16.00
N ASP A 38 -25.97 20.84 -16.24
CA ASP A 38 -25.61 19.74 -15.35
C ASP A 38 -24.08 19.56 -15.26
N PRO A 39 -23.57 18.66 -14.41
CA PRO A 39 -22.13 18.46 -14.23
C PRO A 39 -21.41 17.98 -15.50
N GLU A 40 -22.13 17.40 -16.46
CA GLU A 40 -21.58 16.91 -17.72
C GLU A 40 -21.56 17.98 -18.82
N SER A 41 -22.37 19.03 -18.67
CA SER A 41 -22.36 20.20 -19.55
C SER A 41 -21.08 21.02 -19.44
N GLU A 42 -20.67 21.69 -20.54
CA GLU A 42 -19.50 22.58 -20.55
C GLU A 42 -19.54 23.67 -19.44
N PRO A 43 -20.67 24.37 -19.19
CA PRO A 43 -20.75 25.31 -18.07
C PRO A 43 -20.55 24.66 -16.71
N GLY A 44 -21.08 23.44 -16.50
CA GLY A 44 -20.94 22.71 -15.25
C GLY A 44 -19.51 22.24 -15.01
N ARG A 45 -18.88 21.66 -16.04
CA ARG A 45 -17.46 21.26 -16.03
C ARG A 45 -16.57 22.45 -15.70
N ARG A 46 -16.80 23.59 -16.36
CA ARG A 46 -16.04 24.82 -16.10
C ARG A 46 -16.25 25.34 -14.68
N ALA A 47 -17.45 25.25 -14.13
CA ALA A 47 -17.72 25.66 -12.75
C ALA A 47 -16.96 24.78 -11.75
N ILE A 48 -16.96 23.45 -11.93
CA ILE A 48 -16.19 22.51 -11.11
C ILE A 48 -14.70 22.82 -11.19
N PHE A 49 -14.16 22.92 -12.41
CA PHE A 49 -12.75 23.22 -12.64
C PHE A 49 -12.30 24.52 -11.95
N LEU A 50 -13.08 25.60 -12.08
CA LEU A 50 -12.76 26.89 -11.45
C LEU A 50 -12.82 26.85 -9.92
N CYS A 51 -13.67 26.00 -9.34
CA CYS A 51 -13.71 25.81 -7.90
C CYS A 51 -12.51 24.99 -7.40
N LEU A 52 -12.11 23.94 -8.14
CA LEU A 52 -10.96 23.10 -7.78
C LEU A 52 -9.61 23.80 -7.98
N THR A 53 -9.52 24.74 -8.92
CA THR A 53 -8.31 25.54 -9.20
C THR A 53 -8.31 26.90 -8.50
N SER A 54 -9.23 27.10 -7.55
CA SER A 54 -9.32 28.35 -6.80
C SER A 54 -8.06 28.61 -5.98
N PRO A 55 -7.59 29.87 -5.88
CA PRO A 55 -6.48 30.21 -4.99
C PRO A 55 -6.85 30.14 -3.51
N SER A 56 -8.14 30.03 -3.16
CA SER A 56 -8.59 29.90 -1.77
C SER A 56 -8.60 28.43 -1.33
N PRO A 57 -7.81 28.03 -0.31
CA PRO A 57 -7.82 26.67 0.23
C PRO A 57 -9.20 26.21 0.73
N HIS A 58 -10.00 27.14 1.26
CA HIS A 58 -11.35 26.84 1.74
C HIS A 58 -12.31 26.48 0.60
N VAL A 59 -12.18 27.16 -0.54
CA VAL A 59 -12.97 26.85 -1.74
C VAL A 59 -12.59 25.47 -2.25
N VAL A 60 -11.30 25.17 -2.34
CA VAL A 60 -10.81 23.87 -2.82
C VAL A 60 -11.26 22.73 -1.92
N ASP A 61 -11.02 22.79 -0.60
CA ASP A 61 -11.43 21.73 0.34
C ASP A 61 -12.94 21.46 0.27
N HIS A 62 -13.75 22.52 0.26
CA HIS A 62 -15.19 22.34 0.22
C HIS A 62 -15.66 21.76 -1.13
N SER A 63 -15.04 22.19 -2.24
CA SER A 63 -15.37 21.71 -3.58
C SER A 63 -15.00 20.25 -3.77
N VAL A 64 -13.84 19.80 -3.27
CA VAL A 64 -13.45 18.39 -3.30
C VAL A 64 -14.47 17.53 -2.56
N ARG A 65 -14.91 17.94 -1.36
CA ARG A 65 -15.93 17.21 -0.58
C ARG A 65 -17.27 17.13 -1.32
N LEU A 66 -17.73 18.24 -1.90
CA LEU A 66 -19.02 18.26 -2.61
C LEU A 66 -18.96 17.48 -3.92
N LEU A 67 -17.85 17.52 -4.65
CA LEU A 67 -17.66 16.69 -5.84
C LEU A 67 -17.66 15.19 -5.48
N CYS A 68 -16.96 14.81 -4.41
CA CYS A 68 -16.99 13.45 -3.88
C CYS A 68 -18.40 13.01 -3.49
N ARG A 69 -19.20 13.92 -2.91
CA ARG A 69 -20.61 13.64 -2.57
C ARG A 69 -21.48 13.49 -3.81
N LEU A 70 -21.30 14.31 -4.85
CA LEU A 70 -22.02 14.14 -6.12
C LEU A 70 -21.73 12.77 -6.74
N ALA A 71 -20.47 12.32 -6.68
CA ALA A 71 -20.09 11.00 -7.15
C ALA A 71 -20.67 9.87 -6.29
N ALA A 72 -20.67 10.04 -4.96
CA ALA A 72 -21.26 9.07 -4.04
C ALA A 72 -22.76 8.87 -4.28
N ASP A 73 -23.46 9.98 -4.53
CA ASP A 73 -24.90 9.98 -4.83
C ASP A 73 -25.22 9.59 -6.28
N SER A 74 -24.22 9.14 -7.06
CA SER A 74 -24.36 8.75 -8.47
C SER A 74 -24.89 9.85 -9.39
N VAL A 75 -24.75 11.12 -8.99
CA VAL A 75 -25.09 12.30 -9.81
C VAL A 75 -24.01 12.52 -10.88
N VAL A 76 -22.76 12.19 -10.56
CA VAL A 76 -21.61 12.23 -11.47
C VAL A 76 -20.93 10.86 -11.45
N PRO A 77 -20.50 10.30 -12.60
CA PRO A 77 -19.74 9.06 -12.60
C PRO A 77 -18.46 9.17 -11.77
N VAL A 78 -18.13 8.14 -10.97
CA VAL A 78 -16.92 8.16 -10.12
C VAL A 78 -15.65 8.38 -10.95
N ALA A 79 -15.53 7.69 -12.10
CA ALA A 79 -14.42 7.89 -13.03
C ALA A 79 -14.27 9.36 -13.47
N ARG A 80 -15.38 10.08 -13.68
CA ARG A 80 -15.37 11.49 -14.08
C ARG A 80 -14.89 12.38 -12.94
N ALA A 81 -15.43 12.18 -11.73
CA ALA A 81 -15.01 12.94 -10.55
C ALA A 81 -13.52 12.71 -10.24
N SER A 82 -13.04 11.46 -10.34
CA SER A 82 -11.63 11.11 -10.19
C SER A 82 -10.74 11.80 -11.22
N LEU A 83 -11.19 11.94 -12.47
CA LEU A 83 -10.45 12.67 -13.51
C LEU A 83 -10.32 14.16 -13.19
N GLU A 84 -11.40 14.81 -12.73
CA GLU A 84 -11.36 16.22 -12.32
C GLU A 84 -10.41 16.47 -11.15
N LEU A 85 -10.47 15.60 -10.12
CA LEU A 85 -9.58 15.70 -8.97
C LEU A 85 -8.11 15.44 -9.35
N GLN A 86 -7.85 14.47 -10.24
CA GLN A 86 -6.51 14.18 -10.72
C GLN A 86 -5.94 15.35 -11.54
N ALA A 87 -6.72 15.92 -12.45
CA ALA A 87 -6.29 17.07 -13.25
C ALA A 87 -6.00 18.30 -12.37
N ALA A 88 -6.80 18.54 -11.33
CA ALA A 88 -6.57 19.62 -10.38
C ALA A 88 -5.32 19.37 -9.50
N LEU A 89 -5.07 18.12 -9.11
CA LEU A 89 -3.91 17.72 -8.31
C LEU A 89 -2.58 18.07 -9.01
N GLU A 90 -2.48 17.79 -10.31
CA GLU A 90 -1.27 18.01 -11.12
C GLU A 90 -0.75 19.45 -11.06
N GLY A 91 -1.65 20.45 -11.09
CA GLY A 91 -1.30 21.88 -11.09
C GLY A 91 -1.47 22.59 -9.74
N SER A 92 -1.83 21.88 -8.67
CA SER A 92 -2.18 22.51 -7.39
C SER A 92 -0.98 23.00 -6.56
N ASP A 93 -1.24 23.93 -5.63
CA ASP A 93 -0.28 24.31 -4.58
C ASP A 93 0.05 23.07 -3.71
N PRO A 94 1.33 22.82 -3.37
CA PRO A 94 1.74 21.69 -2.51
C PRO A 94 0.94 21.54 -1.21
N LYS A 95 0.47 22.65 -0.62
CA LYS A 95 -0.34 22.64 0.62
C LYS A 95 -1.74 22.05 0.41
N LEU A 96 -2.24 22.03 -0.83
CA LEU A 96 -3.55 21.50 -1.18
C LEU A 96 -3.50 20.04 -1.64
N VAL A 97 -2.31 19.51 -1.95
CA VAL A 97 -2.11 18.12 -2.36
C VAL A 97 -2.83 17.12 -1.44
N PRO A 98 -2.73 17.20 -0.09
CA PRO A 98 -3.40 16.26 0.78
C PRO A 98 -4.93 16.24 0.62
N VAL A 99 -5.52 17.38 0.27
CA VAL A 99 -6.97 17.51 0.09
C VAL A 99 -7.44 16.72 -1.14
N PHE A 100 -6.72 16.85 -2.25
CA PHE A 100 -7.01 16.09 -3.47
C PHE A 100 -6.76 14.60 -3.29
N VAL A 101 -5.65 14.21 -2.64
CA VAL A 101 -5.34 12.80 -2.37
C VAL A 101 -6.39 12.17 -1.46
N LYS A 102 -6.89 12.89 -0.44
CA LYS A 102 -8.04 12.46 0.38
C LYS A 102 -9.31 12.25 -0.43
N GLY A 103 -9.62 13.17 -1.35
CA GLY A 103 -10.76 13.06 -2.26
C GLY A 103 -10.67 11.85 -3.17
N LEU A 104 -9.52 11.67 -3.84
CA LEU A 104 -9.25 10.50 -4.69
C LEU A 104 -9.28 9.18 -3.89
N GLY A 105 -8.74 9.17 -2.67
CA GLY A 105 -8.83 8.03 -1.77
C GLY A 105 -10.25 7.70 -1.35
N PHE A 106 -11.10 8.72 -1.11
CA PHE A 106 -12.51 8.52 -0.84
C PHE A 106 -13.23 7.89 -2.05
N LEU A 107 -13.02 8.42 -3.26
CA LEU A 107 -13.62 7.89 -4.48
C LEU A 107 -13.19 6.45 -4.75
N ALA A 108 -11.90 6.14 -4.59
CA ALA A 108 -11.39 4.77 -4.73
C ALA A 108 -12.04 3.79 -3.74
N ARG A 109 -12.19 4.19 -2.47
CA ARG A 109 -12.90 3.37 -1.46
C ARG A 109 -14.37 3.18 -1.81
N HIS A 110 -15.03 4.25 -2.26
CA HIS A 110 -16.44 4.23 -2.63
C HIS A 110 -16.70 3.31 -3.83
N GLU A 111 -15.90 3.45 -4.89
CA GLU A 111 -15.97 2.61 -6.09
C GLU A 111 -15.66 1.15 -5.76
N PHE A 112 -14.66 0.89 -4.92
CA PHE A 112 -14.31 -0.47 -4.51
C PHE A 112 -15.46 -1.23 -3.85
N ARG A 113 -16.22 -0.54 -2.99
CA ARG A 113 -17.37 -1.11 -2.27
C ARG A 113 -18.56 -1.37 -3.17
N ASN A 114 -18.84 -0.44 -4.09
CA ASN A 114 -20.08 -0.46 -4.86
C ASN A 114 -19.97 -1.26 -6.15
N ASN A 115 -18.79 -1.33 -6.77
CA ASN A 115 -18.58 -2.03 -8.04
C ASN A 115 -17.67 -3.25 -7.83
N ALA A 116 -18.24 -4.38 -7.43
CA ALA A 116 -17.45 -5.57 -7.13
C ALA A 116 -16.67 -6.16 -8.34
N SER A 117 -17.06 -5.81 -9.57
CA SER A 117 -16.61 -6.44 -10.83
C SER A 117 -15.61 -5.62 -11.64
N SER A 118 -15.28 -4.37 -11.28
CA SER A 118 -14.47 -3.45 -12.12
C SER A 118 -12.99 -3.39 -11.75
N HIS A 119 -12.50 -4.29 -10.88
CA HIS A 119 -11.20 -4.11 -10.21
C HIS A 119 -9.99 -4.61 -11.02
N SER A 120 -10.20 -5.10 -12.24
CA SER A 120 -9.13 -5.33 -13.21
C SER A 120 -8.76 -4.03 -13.95
N ALA A 121 -8.48 -2.97 -13.20
CA ALA A 121 -7.91 -1.76 -13.77
C ALA A 121 -6.47 -2.09 -14.20
N SER A 122 -6.12 -1.80 -15.45
CA SER A 122 -4.71 -1.82 -15.87
C SER A 122 -3.89 -0.91 -14.94
N SER A 123 -2.61 -1.21 -14.73
CA SER A 123 -1.74 -0.46 -13.81
C SER A 123 -1.81 1.07 -14.01
N HIS A 124 -1.96 1.53 -15.26
CA HIS A 124 -2.07 2.96 -15.62
C HIS A 124 -3.43 3.61 -15.29
N THR A 125 -4.49 2.82 -15.11
CA THR A 125 -5.82 3.31 -14.73
C THR A 125 -6.09 3.21 -13.24
N HIS A 126 -5.23 2.52 -12.49
CA HIS A 126 -5.37 2.34 -11.05
C HIS A 126 -5.26 3.69 -10.29
N PRO A 127 -6.23 4.05 -9.44
CA PRO A 127 -6.32 5.39 -8.86
C PRO A 127 -5.11 5.75 -7.99
N PHE A 128 -4.62 4.83 -7.16
CA PHE A 128 -3.44 5.12 -6.33
C PHE A 128 -2.14 5.15 -7.13
N VAL A 129 -2.05 4.40 -8.24
CA VAL A 129 -0.87 4.46 -9.11
C VAL A 129 -0.82 5.82 -9.80
N ARG A 130 -1.95 6.30 -10.32
CA ARG A 130 -2.04 7.64 -10.93
C ARG A 130 -1.69 8.75 -9.95
N VAL A 131 -2.13 8.64 -8.69
CA VAL A 131 -1.73 9.58 -7.64
C VAL A 131 -0.22 9.52 -7.41
N LEU A 132 0.35 8.32 -7.20
CA LEU A 132 1.78 8.13 -6.95
C LEU A 132 2.67 8.66 -8.09
N LEU A 133 2.22 8.52 -9.34
CA LEU A 133 2.95 9.00 -10.52
C LEU A 133 2.79 10.50 -10.78
N CYS A 134 1.86 11.17 -10.08
CA CYS A 134 1.56 12.58 -10.32
C CYS A 134 2.72 13.51 -9.92
N ARG A 135 3.15 13.45 -8.65
CA ARG A 135 4.16 14.33 -8.06
C ARG A 135 4.63 13.80 -6.69
N PRO A 136 5.82 14.13 -6.18
CA PRO A 136 6.37 13.53 -4.97
C PRO A 136 5.58 13.88 -3.68
N GLU A 137 4.95 15.05 -3.60
CA GLU A 137 4.27 15.53 -2.39
C GLU A 137 3.03 14.69 -2.01
N VAL A 138 2.55 13.84 -2.92
CA VAL A 138 1.41 12.94 -2.69
C VAL A 138 1.73 11.80 -1.73
N GLN A 139 3.01 11.42 -1.60
CA GLN A 139 3.44 10.15 -1.01
C GLN A 139 2.94 9.98 0.44
N SER A 140 3.09 11.02 1.26
CA SER A 140 2.71 10.98 2.69
C SER A 140 1.21 10.76 2.90
N GLU A 141 0.37 11.51 2.19
CA GLU A 141 -1.08 11.34 2.28
C GLU A 141 -1.54 10.06 1.58
N LEU A 142 -0.91 9.67 0.48
CA LEU A 142 -1.25 8.44 -0.23
C LEU A 142 -1.06 7.21 0.67
N LEU A 143 0.03 7.18 1.44
CA LEU A 143 0.27 6.14 2.43
C LEU A 143 -0.89 6.03 3.44
N GLN A 144 -1.37 7.16 3.95
CA GLN A 144 -2.53 7.20 4.85
C GLN A 144 -3.80 6.71 4.16
N GLN A 145 -4.01 7.10 2.89
CA GLN A 145 -5.17 6.65 2.12
C GLN A 145 -5.16 5.14 1.83
N VAL A 146 -3.99 4.51 1.66
CA VAL A 146 -3.85 3.06 1.52
C VAL A 146 -4.24 2.35 2.81
N LEU A 147 -3.71 2.77 3.97
CA LEU A 147 -4.09 2.19 5.27
C LEU A 147 -5.57 2.36 5.55
N LEU A 148 -6.12 3.54 5.26
CA LEU A 148 -7.54 3.81 5.40
C LEU A 148 -8.37 2.94 4.46
N PHE A 149 -7.90 2.69 3.24
CA PHE A 149 -8.52 1.77 2.28
C PHE A 149 -8.57 0.34 2.83
N MET A 150 -7.45 -0.19 3.34
CA MET A 150 -7.40 -1.52 3.95
C MET A 150 -8.38 -1.61 5.13
N LEU A 151 -8.29 -0.67 6.08
CA LEU A 151 -9.12 -0.65 7.28
C LEU A 151 -10.61 -0.58 6.96
N GLN A 152 -11.00 0.29 6.04
CA GLN A 152 -12.41 0.52 5.70
C GLN A 152 -13.01 -0.57 4.82
N ASN A 153 -12.20 -1.32 4.07
CA ASN A 153 -12.69 -2.32 3.11
C ASN A 153 -12.41 -3.76 3.52
N LYS A 154 -11.76 -4.02 4.66
CA LYS A 154 -11.48 -5.39 5.11
C LYS A 154 -12.72 -6.29 5.22
N GLN A 155 -13.91 -5.73 5.48
CA GLN A 155 -15.18 -6.47 5.51
C GLN A 155 -15.57 -7.09 4.15
N VAL A 156 -15.08 -6.51 3.04
CA VAL A 156 -15.26 -7.03 1.69
C VAL A 156 -14.34 -8.23 1.41
N GLY A 157 -13.36 -8.46 2.30
CA GLY A 157 -12.35 -9.53 2.22
C GLY A 157 -10.97 -8.97 1.88
N MET A 158 -9.97 -9.27 2.72
CA MET A 158 -8.61 -8.77 2.52
C MET A 158 -7.92 -9.29 1.25
N VAL A 159 -8.31 -10.46 0.74
CA VAL A 159 -7.80 -10.97 -0.55
C VAL A 159 -8.09 -9.96 -1.67
N ARG A 160 -9.33 -9.48 -1.76
CA ARG A 160 -9.74 -8.50 -2.80
C ARG A 160 -9.09 -7.13 -2.60
N VAL A 161 -8.90 -6.73 -1.34
CA VAL A 161 -8.15 -5.50 -1.00
C VAL A 161 -6.71 -5.62 -1.50
N CYS A 162 -6.06 -6.76 -1.28
CA CYS A 162 -4.71 -7.06 -1.74
C CYS A 162 -4.61 -7.11 -3.28
N GLU A 163 -5.59 -7.72 -3.96
CA GLU A 163 -5.68 -7.69 -5.42
C GLU A 163 -5.74 -6.26 -5.97
N PHE A 164 -6.54 -5.40 -5.34
CA PHE A 164 -6.61 -3.99 -5.71
C PHE A 164 -5.29 -3.25 -5.45
N LEU A 165 -4.61 -3.51 -4.33
CA LEU A 165 -3.37 -2.82 -3.98
C LEU A 165 -2.13 -3.32 -4.74
N ARG A 166 -2.19 -4.51 -5.35
CA ARG A 166 -1.05 -5.11 -6.06
C ARG A 166 -0.42 -4.20 -7.11
N PRO A 167 -1.14 -3.55 -8.04
CA PRO A 167 -0.53 -2.65 -9.01
C PRO A 167 0.20 -1.46 -8.38
N LEU A 168 -0.27 -0.97 -7.22
CA LEU A 168 0.43 0.08 -6.48
C LEU A 168 1.76 -0.43 -5.92
N LEU A 169 1.77 -1.62 -5.32
CA LEU A 169 2.99 -2.23 -4.80
C LEU A 169 4.00 -2.52 -5.93
N ASP A 170 3.55 -3.12 -7.02
CA ASP A 170 4.41 -3.44 -8.18
C ASP A 170 5.08 -2.17 -8.72
N VAL A 171 4.31 -1.10 -8.95
CA VAL A 171 4.86 0.19 -9.42
C VAL A 171 5.77 0.83 -8.37
N SER A 172 5.43 0.72 -7.09
CA SER A 172 6.26 1.29 -6.01
C SER A 172 7.61 0.59 -5.92
N ILE A 173 7.62 -0.73 -6.03
CA ILE A 173 8.84 -1.54 -6.00
C ILE A 173 9.64 -1.34 -7.28
N ILE A 174 9.02 -1.26 -8.45
CA ILE A 174 9.73 -0.94 -9.70
C ILE A 174 10.37 0.45 -9.62
N LYS A 175 9.66 1.46 -9.08
CA LYS A 175 10.21 2.80 -8.88
C LYS A 175 11.38 2.83 -7.89
N LEU A 176 11.35 1.96 -6.87
CA LEU A 176 12.46 1.75 -5.95
C LEU A 176 13.75 1.35 -6.68
N LEU A 177 13.62 0.66 -7.83
CA LEU A 177 14.75 0.21 -8.67
C LEU A 177 15.36 1.34 -9.50
N VAL A 178 14.53 2.27 -10.01
CA VAL A 178 14.94 3.18 -11.09
C VAL A 178 15.37 4.57 -10.60
N LEU A 179 14.84 5.07 -9.49
CA LEU A 179 14.84 6.52 -9.24
C LEU A 179 15.26 7.02 -7.86
N GLU A 180 15.52 6.16 -6.86
CA GLU A 180 15.70 6.65 -5.49
C GLU A 180 16.97 6.12 -4.79
N SER A 181 17.93 7.04 -4.62
CA SER A 181 19.14 6.91 -3.79
C SER A 181 18.94 7.40 -2.35
N SER A 182 17.70 7.47 -1.87
CA SER A 182 17.38 7.95 -0.52
C SER A 182 16.76 6.87 0.36
N SER A 183 17.13 6.88 1.65
CA SER A 183 16.73 5.94 2.69
C SER A 183 15.25 6.02 3.12
N SER A 184 14.42 6.83 2.45
CA SER A 184 13.00 7.00 2.76
C SER A 184 12.11 6.87 1.52
N SER A 185 12.28 5.79 0.76
CA SER A 185 11.45 5.53 -0.41
C SER A 185 10.01 5.16 -0.01
N PHE A 186 9.05 5.63 -0.81
CA PHE A 186 7.62 5.37 -0.60
C PHE A 186 7.30 3.88 -0.43
N ALA A 187 7.97 3.02 -1.22
CA ALA A 187 7.80 1.57 -1.15
C ALA A 187 8.10 1.00 0.24
N MET A 188 9.17 1.46 0.88
CA MET A 188 9.59 0.98 2.20
C MET A 188 8.62 1.40 3.29
N GLN A 189 8.15 2.65 3.22
CA GLN A 189 7.11 3.15 4.12
C GLN A 189 5.78 2.42 3.92
N LEU A 190 5.44 2.09 2.67
CA LEU A 190 4.24 1.32 2.32
C LEU A 190 4.30 -0.09 2.92
N VAL A 191 5.39 -0.83 2.70
CA VAL A 191 5.58 -2.16 3.29
C VAL A 191 5.53 -2.09 4.81
N SER A 192 6.28 -1.18 5.45
CA SER A 192 6.31 -0.99 6.91
C SER A 192 4.90 -0.69 7.47
N SER A 193 4.13 0.14 6.77
CA SER A 193 2.75 0.47 7.15
C SER A 193 1.82 -0.72 7.02
N MET A 194 1.92 -1.50 5.93
CA MET A 194 1.09 -2.69 5.70
C MET A 194 1.39 -3.79 6.72
N VAL A 195 2.65 -4.01 7.10
CA VAL A 195 2.97 -4.97 8.17
C VAL A 195 2.52 -4.49 9.55
N THR A 196 2.57 -3.18 9.81
CA THR A 196 2.02 -2.60 11.05
C THR A 196 0.50 -2.79 11.14
N PHE A 197 -0.20 -2.71 9.99
CA PHE A 197 -1.61 -3.08 9.90
C PHE A 197 -1.82 -4.55 10.27
N CYS A 198 -0.98 -5.47 9.78
CA CYS A 198 -1.07 -6.90 10.14
C CYS A 198 -0.96 -7.13 11.65
N CYS A 199 -0.05 -6.42 12.34
CA CYS A 199 0.06 -6.49 13.80
C CYS A 199 -1.22 -6.03 14.52
N SER A 200 -1.91 -5.04 13.97
CA SER A 200 -3.16 -4.49 14.54
C SER A 200 -4.38 -5.36 14.23
N PHE A 201 -4.34 -6.10 13.10
CA PHE A 201 -5.43 -6.97 12.65
C PHE A 201 -4.92 -8.36 12.24
N PRO A 202 -4.49 -9.19 13.21
CA PRO A 202 -3.83 -10.46 12.92
C PRO A 202 -4.69 -11.45 12.12
N HIS A 203 -6.01 -11.45 12.33
CA HIS A 203 -6.95 -12.29 11.59
C HIS A 203 -7.04 -11.97 10.10
N ASP A 204 -6.72 -10.72 9.74
CA ASP A 204 -6.86 -10.17 8.39
C ASP A 204 -5.49 -10.14 7.66
N SER A 205 -4.43 -10.66 8.28
CA SER A 205 -3.04 -10.44 7.88
C SER A 205 -2.52 -11.36 6.77
N MET A 206 -3.05 -12.59 6.65
CA MET A 206 -2.50 -13.59 5.72
C MET A 206 -2.48 -13.14 4.25
N PRO A 207 -3.56 -12.55 3.69
CA PRO A 207 -3.52 -12.05 2.32
C PRO A 207 -2.48 -10.95 2.11
N VAL A 208 -2.24 -10.12 3.14
CA VAL A 208 -1.25 -9.04 3.09
C VAL A 208 0.16 -9.61 3.06
N PHE A 209 0.47 -10.58 3.93
CA PHE A 209 1.78 -11.24 3.89
C PHE A 209 2.04 -11.94 2.57
N LYS A 210 1.06 -12.70 2.04
CA LYS A 210 1.18 -13.36 0.72
C LYS A 210 1.49 -12.36 -0.39
N LEU A 211 0.78 -11.24 -0.44
CA LEU A 211 1.04 -10.16 -1.39
C LEU A 211 2.48 -9.62 -1.25
N LEU A 212 2.94 -9.36 -0.02
CA LEU A 212 4.28 -8.84 0.23
C LEU A 212 5.38 -9.86 -0.14
N ILE A 213 5.19 -11.16 0.15
CA ILE A 213 6.13 -12.23 -0.23
C ILE A 213 6.29 -12.28 -1.76
N GLU A 214 5.18 -12.24 -2.50
CA GLU A 214 5.23 -12.25 -3.96
C GLU A 214 5.98 -11.05 -4.52
N CYS A 215 5.83 -9.89 -3.89
CA CYS A 215 6.52 -8.67 -4.24
C CYS A 215 8.05 -8.73 -4.00
N LEU A 216 8.54 -9.56 -3.08
CA LEU A 216 9.99 -9.70 -2.81
C LEU A 216 10.77 -10.18 -4.03
N LYS A 217 10.12 -10.94 -4.92
CA LYS A 217 10.73 -11.49 -6.15
C LYS A 217 11.18 -10.40 -7.14
N TYR A 218 10.68 -9.17 -6.98
CA TYR A 218 11.00 -8.04 -7.86
C TYR A 218 12.03 -7.07 -7.27
N LEU A 219 12.53 -7.32 -6.05
CA LEU A 219 13.53 -6.45 -5.45
C LEU A 219 14.88 -6.60 -6.19
N PRO A 220 15.66 -5.51 -6.30
CA PRO A 220 16.98 -5.56 -6.91
C PRO A 220 17.98 -6.14 -5.91
N HIS A 221 19.08 -6.69 -6.42
CA HIS A 221 20.05 -7.41 -5.60
C HIS A 221 21.51 -7.22 -6.04
N GLU A 222 21.77 -6.24 -6.89
CA GLU A 222 23.10 -6.06 -7.49
C GLU A 222 24.01 -5.13 -6.66
N GLY A 223 23.45 -4.34 -5.74
CA GLY A 223 24.18 -3.37 -4.93
C GLY A 223 23.98 -3.49 -3.40
N SER A 224 24.90 -2.91 -2.63
CA SER A 224 24.82 -2.87 -1.15
C SER A 224 23.63 -2.08 -0.62
N GLU A 225 23.21 -1.03 -1.33
CA GLU A 225 21.98 -0.28 -1.02
C GLU A 225 20.72 -1.13 -1.22
N ASP A 226 20.70 -1.96 -2.25
CA ASP A 226 19.57 -2.83 -2.55
C ASP A 226 19.46 -3.96 -1.52
N TYR A 227 20.61 -4.49 -1.08
CA TYR A 227 20.67 -5.40 0.07
C TYR A 227 20.10 -4.75 1.35
N ARG A 228 20.49 -3.51 1.69
CA ARG A 228 19.92 -2.81 2.87
C ARG A 228 18.41 -2.67 2.78
N LYS A 229 17.88 -2.37 1.60
CA LYS A 229 16.42 -2.28 1.37
C LYS A 229 15.74 -3.64 1.58
N LEU A 230 16.31 -4.72 1.05
CA LEU A 230 15.79 -6.07 1.27
C LEU A 230 15.78 -6.43 2.77
N ILE A 231 16.90 -6.21 3.47
CA ILE A 231 16.99 -6.52 4.91
C ILE A 231 15.96 -5.75 5.71
N PHE A 232 15.78 -4.46 5.44
CA PHE A 232 14.75 -3.67 6.13
C PHE A 232 13.36 -4.27 5.94
N ILE A 233 13.01 -4.70 4.72
CA ILE A 233 11.71 -5.33 4.45
C ILE A 233 11.60 -6.66 5.20
N VAL A 234 12.62 -7.51 5.11
CA VAL A 234 12.65 -8.84 5.76
C VAL A 234 12.53 -8.69 7.28
N GLU A 235 13.26 -7.76 7.88
CA GLU A 235 13.18 -7.45 9.31
C GLU A 235 11.75 -7.06 9.71
N HIS A 236 11.16 -6.08 9.04
CA HIS A 236 9.78 -5.64 9.31
C HIS A 236 8.76 -6.76 9.16
N MET A 237 8.93 -7.64 8.17
CA MET A 237 8.05 -8.80 7.98
C MET A 237 8.25 -9.84 9.10
N VAL A 238 9.48 -10.15 9.49
CA VAL A 238 9.78 -11.08 10.61
C VAL A 238 9.20 -10.58 11.93
N GLU A 239 9.39 -9.30 12.25
CA GLU A 239 8.81 -8.66 13.43
C GLU A 239 7.29 -8.82 13.46
N ALA A 240 6.63 -8.48 12.35
CA ALA A 240 5.19 -8.57 12.24
C ALA A 240 4.68 -10.01 12.31
N TYR A 241 5.37 -10.96 11.67
CA TYR A 241 5.04 -12.38 11.77
C TYR A 241 5.08 -12.88 13.22
N ILE A 242 6.11 -12.50 13.98
CA ILE A 242 6.23 -12.88 15.39
C ILE A 242 5.05 -12.36 16.21
N VAL A 243 4.65 -11.10 16.00
CA VAL A 243 3.48 -10.50 16.67
C VAL A 243 2.20 -11.24 16.28
N VAL A 244 1.99 -11.47 14.98
CA VAL A 244 0.80 -12.15 14.45
C VAL A 244 0.71 -13.59 14.96
N LEU A 245 1.79 -14.37 14.89
CA LEU A 245 1.82 -15.76 15.38
C LEU A 245 1.49 -15.85 16.88
N LYS A 246 2.06 -14.95 17.69
CA LYS A 246 1.73 -14.86 19.12
C LYS A 246 0.27 -14.52 19.36
N SER A 247 -0.30 -13.61 18.58
CA SER A 247 -1.70 -13.20 18.71
C SER A 247 -2.70 -14.27 18.25
N LEU A 248 -2.30 -15.12 17.29
CA LEU A 248 -3.10 -16.24 16.79
C LEU A 248 -2.90 -17.53 17.62
N ALA A 249 -2.07 -17.50 18.68
CA ALA A 249 -1.87 -18.62 19.58
C ALA A 249 -3.21 -19.14 20.13
N GLY A 250 -3.45 -20.45 19.98
CA GLY A 250 -4.72 -21.10 20.35
C GLY A 250 -5.79 -21.13 19.24
N MET A 251 -5.60 -20.40 18.14
CA MET A 251 -6.53 -20.41 16.99
C MET A 251 -6.05 -21.38 15.90
N LYS A 252 -6.36 -22.67 16.08
CA LYS A 252 -5.77 -23.77 15.30
C LYS A 252 -5.71 -23.57 13.78
N SER A 253 -6.81 -23.17 13.12
CA SER A 253 -6.81 -23.01 11.66
C SER A 253 -5.94 -21.83 11.18
N LEU A 254 -6.12 -20.66 11.80
CA LEU A 254 -5.41 -19.43 11.41
C LEU A 254 -3.92 -19.50 11.72
N ILE A 255 -3.53 -20.13 12.83
CA ILE A 255 -2.13 -20.26 13.19
C ILE A 255 -1.39 -21.22 12.25
N THR A 256 -2.03 -22.29 11.79
CA THR A 256 -1.45 -23.19 10.79
C THR A 256 -1.28 -22.49 9.44
N GLU A 257 -2.25 -21.67 9.01
CA GLU A 257 -2.09 -20.85 7.79
C GLU A 257 -0.94 -19.86 7.94
N ALA A 258 -0.84 -19.17 9.09
CA ALA A 258 0.26 -18.25 9.39
C ALA A 258 1.62 -18.95 9.40
N GLN A 259 1.69 -20.17 9.93
CA GLN A 259 2.91 -20.96 9.92
C GLN A 259 3.34 -21.33 8.51
N LEU A 260 2.42 -21.81 7.68
CA LEU A 260 2.69 -22.14 6.27
C LEU A 260 3.18 -20.92 5.50
N CYS A 261 2.52 -19.77 5.67
CA CYS A 261 2.90 -18.52 5.02
C CYS A 261 4.27 -18.00 5.51
N ALA A 262 4.60 -18.18 6.79
CA ALA A 262 5.92 -17.86 7.31
C ALA A 262 7.00 -18.78 6.70
N VAL A 263 6.75 -20.08 6.53
CA VAL A 263 7.70 -20.97 5.85
C VAL A 263 7.90 -20.57 4.39
N GLU A 264 6.83 -20.26 3.65
CA GLU A 264 6.92 -19.75 2.27
C GLU A 264 7.75 -18.46 2.18
N PHE A 265 7.62 -17.57 3.16
CA PHE A 265 8.43 -16.37 3.27
C PHE A 265 9.92 -16.70 3.46
N LEU A 266 10.26 -17.61 4.38
CA LEU A 266 11.64 -18.08 4.56
C LEU A 266 12.21 -18.66 3.25
N GLU A 267 11.45 -19.54 2.61
CA GLU A 267 11.85 -20.17 1.34
C GLU A 267 12.10 -19.13 0.25
N THR A 268 11.22 -18.12 0.12
CA THR A 268 11.35 -17.07 -0.87
C THR A 268 12.62 -16.26 -0.65
N VAL A 269 12.88 -15.80 0.58
CA VAL A 269 14.07 -15.00 0.90
C VAL A 269 15.35 -15.80 0.70
N LEU A 270 15.40 -17.06 1.17
CA LEU A 270 16.59 -17.90 1.00
C LEU A 270 16.81 -18.30 -0.46
N SER A 271 15.76 -18.49 -1.24
CA SER A 271 15.89 -18.70 -2.68
C SER A 271 16.56 -17.51 -3.35
N LEU A 272 16.15 -16.28 -2.99
CA LEU A 272 16.84 -15.07 -3.44
C LEU A 272 18.29 -15.08 -2.94
N SER A 273 18.56 -15.55 -1.72
CA SER A 273 19.94 -15.72 -1.22
C SER A 273 20.82 -16.66 -2.04
N THR A 274 20.24 -17.70 -2.66
CA THR A 274 21.02 -18.68 -3.43
C THR A 274 21.30 -18.28 -4.88
N CYS A 275 20.43 -17.47 -5.49
CA CYS A 275 20.51 -17.15 -6.92
C CYS A 275 21.43 -15.97 -7.24
N LEU A 276 21.90 -15.24 -6.23
CA LEU A 276 22.43 -13.89 -6.39
C LEU A 276 23.83 -13.79 -5.76
N GLN A 277 24.70 -12.95 -6.33
CA GLN A 277 25.97 -12.62 -5.69
C GLN A 277 25.70 -11.66 -4.53
N TRP A 278 25.54 -12.22 -3.33
CA TRP A 278 25.23 -11.44 -2.14
C TRP A 278 26.44 -10.63 -1.67
N HIS A 279 26.14 -9.50 -1.02
CA HIS A 279 27.17 -8.71 -0.37
C HIS A 279 27.86 -9.57 0.71
N PRO A 280 29.20 -9.59 0.79
CA PRO A 280 29.91 -10.28 1.87
C PRO A 280 29.41 -9.80 3.24
N GLY A 281 29.04 -10.73 4.12
CA GLY A 281 28.43 -10.41 5.43
C GLY A 281 26.90 -10.27 5.36
N GLY A 282 26.31 -10.46 4.19
CA GLY A 282 24.89 -10.29 3.95
C GLY A 282 24.01 -11.46 4.44
N HIS A 283 24.58 -12.63 4.70
CA HIS A 283 23.77 -13.78 5.08
C HIS A 283 23.46 -13.83 6.58
N GLU A 284 24.35 -13.29 7.42
CA GLU A 284 24.21 -13.33 8.88
C GLU A 284 22.91 -12.66 9.37
N PRO A 285 22.56 -11.41 8.98
CA PRO A 285 21.36 -10.75 9.47
C PRO A 285 20.07 -11.51 9.12
N VAL A 286 19.99 -12.07 7.91
CA VAL A 286 18.84 -12.89 7.49
C VAL A 286 18.72 -14.16 8.33
N CYS A 287 19.85 -14.83 8.58
CA CYS A 287 19.87 -16.03 9.40
C CYS A 287 19.42 -15.74 10.84
N GLU A 288 19.87 -14.63 11.44
CA GLU A 288 19.45 -14.23 12.79
C GLU A 288 17.96 -13.93 12.88
N LEU A 289 17.42 -13.19 11.91
CA LEU A 289 15.98 -12.90 11.83
C LEU A 289 15.15 -14.18 11.72
N PHE A 290 15.56 -15.13 10.88
CA PHE A 290 14.86 -16.41 10.73
C PHE A 290 15.04 -17.34 11.93
N MET A 291 16.21 -17.37 12.56
CA MET A 291 16.39 -18.07 13.84
C MET A 291 15.38 -17.56 14.86
N ARG A 292 15.18 -16.25 14.96
CA ARG A 292 14.22 -15.67 15.90
C ARG A 292 12.77 -16.05 15.58
N LEU A 293 12.38 -15.97 14.31
CA LEU A 293 11.04 -16.35 13.85
C LEU A 293 10.73 -17.83 14.13
N LEU A 294 11.64 -18.74 13.77
CA LEU A 294 11.47 -20.17 13.99
C LEU A 294 11.48 -20.54 15.48
N THR A 295 12.32 -19.90 16.28
CA THR A 295 12.34 -20.08 17.74
C THR A 295 10.97 -19.74 18.33
N VAL A 296 10.38 -18.59 17.96
CA VAL A 296 9.03 -18.21 18.42
C VAL A 296 7.98 -19.24 17.99
N GLN A 297 8.04 -19.75 16.76
CA GLN A 297 7.10 -20.78 16.32
C GLN A 297 7.23 -22.06 17.16
N LYS A 298 8.46 -22.51 17.44
CA LYS A 298 8.72 -23.66 18.31
C LYS A 298 8.21 -23.42 19.74
N ASP A 299 8.45 -22.24 20.30
CA ASP A 299 8.05 -21.86 21.66
C ASP A 299 6.51 -21.80 21.84
N ILE A 300 5.78 -21.43 20.79
CA ILE A 300 4.30 -21.44 20.78
C ILE A 300 3.75 -22.88 20.61
N GLY A 301 4.63 -23.86 20.39
CA GLY A 301 4.27 -25.28 20.27
C GLY A 301 3.77 -25.67 18.88
N LEU A 302 4.19 -24.95 17.84
CA LEU A 302 3.88 -25.33 16.46
C LEU A 302 4.68 -26.56 16.05
N ALA A 303 4.09 -27.37 15.17
CA ALA A 303 4.72 -28.58 14.64
C ALA A 303 5.75 -28.23 13.58
N TRP A 304 6.77 -29.05 13.42
CA TRP A 304 7.67 -28.94 12.28
C TRP A 304 6.92 -29.14 10.95
N LEU A 305 7.20 -28.31 9.95
CA LEU A 305 6.56 -28.38 8.63
C LEU A 305 7.52 -28.94 7.56
N PRO A 306 7.04 -29.83 6.66
CA PRO A 306 7.85 -30.39 5.57
C PRO A 306 8.54 -29.34 4.68
N GLY A 307 7.92 -28.17 4.47
CA GLY A 307 8.48 -27.06 3.69
C GLY A 307 9.86 -26.62 4.18
N LEU A 308 10.12 -26.70 5.50
CA LEU A 308 11.44 -26.39 6.07
C LEU A 308 12.58 -27.27 5.54
N SER A 309 12.27 -28.38 4.85
CA SER A 309 13.28 -29.20 4.16
C SER A 309 13.91 -28.47 2.98
N SER A 310 13.14 -27.65 2.24
CA SER A 310 13.67 -26.85 1.12
C SER A 310 14.62 -25.77 1.64
N THR A 311 14.27 -25.15 2.78
CA THR A 311 15.08 -24.19 3.52
C THR A 311 16.45 -24.76 3.86
N ILE A 312 16.52 -26.04 4.30
CA ILE A 312 17.79 -26.73 4.58
C ILE A 312 18.68 -26.77 3.34
N VAL A 313 18.12 -27.09 2.17
CA VAL A 313 18.88 -27.15 0.91
C VAL A 313 19.45 -25.78 0.54
N SER A 314 18.63 -24.72 0.61
CA SER A 314 19.11 -23.36 0.35
C SER A 314 20.23 -22.96 1.31
N LEU A 315 20.11 -23.28 2.60
CA LEU A 315 21.16 -23.00 3.59
C LEU A 315 22.47 -23.75 3.30
N PHE A 316 22.42 -24.97 2.78
CA PHE A 316 23.61 -25.69 2.32
C PHE A 316 24.24 -25.09 1.06
N ILE A 317 23.45 -24.47 0.18
CA ILE A 317 24.01 -23.74 -0.95
C ILE A 317 24.71 -22.46 -0.45
N ILE A 318 24.04 -21.71 0.42
CA ILE A 318 24.56 -20.46 0.99
C ILE A 318 25.84 -20.71 1.80
N ILE A 319 25.91 -21.77 2.61
CA ILE A 319 27.11 -22.07 3.40
C ILE A 319 28.33 -22.38 2.52
N VAL A 320 28.12 -23.02 1.36
CA VAL A 320 29.19 -23.32 0.40
C VAL A 320 29.64 -22.05 -0.33
N GLN A 321 28.73 -21.11 -0.55
CA GLN A 321 29.01 -19.81 -1.17
C GLN A 321 29.65 -18.80 -0.21
N SER A 322 29.43 -18.95 1.11
CA SER A 322 29.92 -18.02 2.11
C SER A 322 31.42 -18.19 2.35
N GLU A 323 32.17 -17.10 2.21
CA GLU A 323 33.61 -17.03 2.45
C GLU A 323 33.95 -16.61 3.89
N LEU A 324 32.94 -16.22 4.69
CA LEU A 324 33.13 -15.60 6.01
C LEU A 324 32.72 -16.56 7.13
N GLU A 325 33.62 -16.79 8.10
CA GLU A 325 33.39 -17.74 9.20
C GLU A 325 32.15 -17.39 10.05
N HIS A 326 31.92 -16.11 10.33
CA HIS A 326 30.77 -15.68 11.13
C HIS A 326 29.43 -15.97 10.45
N GLU A 327 29.34 -15.79 9.13
CA GLU A 327 28.16 -16.15 8.35
C GLU A 327 27.93 -17.67 8.38
N GLN A 328 28.97 -18.47 8.14
CA GLN A 328 28.90 -19.93 8.20
C GLN A 328 28.40 -20.41 9.57
N ILE A 329 28.89 -19.80 10.67
CA ILE A 329 28.42 -20.10 12.03
C ILE A 329 26.93 -19.79 12.18
N SER A 330 26.47 -18.62 11.71
CA SER A 330 25.06 -18.22 11.79
C SER A 330 24.14 -19.12 10.97
N ILE A 331 24.59 -19.55 9.79
CA ILE A 331 23.89 -20.55 8.94
C ILE A 331 23.82 -21.91 9.65
N LEU A 332 24.93 -22.38 10.25
CA LEU A 332 24.97 -23.65 10.99
C LEU A 332 24.05 -23.64 12.21
N LYS A 333 23.95 -22.52 12.94
CA LYS A 333 23.02 -22.37 14.06
C LYS A 333 21.57 -22.50 13.59
N LEU A 334 21.21 -21.87 12.47
CA LEU A 334 19.88 -21.97 11.87
C LEU A 334 19.57 -23.40 11.40
N LEU A 335 20.51 -24.05 10.71
CA LEU A 335 20.41 -25.46 10.32
C LEU A 335 20.19 -26.37 11.53
N LEU A 336 20.98 -26.17 12.59
CA LEU A 336 20.87 -26.94 13.82
C LEU A 336 19.48 -26.76 14.47
N LEU A 337 18.95 -25.54 14.49
CA LEU A 337 17.60 -25.26 15.01
C LEU A 337 16.54 -26.04 14.22
N ILE A 338 16.57 -25.98 12.89
CA ILE A 338 15.60 -26.66 12.01
C ILE A 338 15.71 -28.18 12.18
N LEU A 339 16.92 -28.73 12.18
CA LEU A 339 17.16 -30.16 12.33
C LEU A 339 16.73 -30.67 13.70
N LYS A 340 17.09 -29.97 14.78
CA LYS A 340 16.62 -30.33 16.13
C LYS A 340 15.10 -30.32 16.19
N TRP A 341 14.46 -29.26 15.68
CA TRP A 341 13.00 -29.22 15.67
C TRP A 341 12.39 -30.39 14.89
N LYS A 342 12.96 -30.79 13.74
CA LYS A 342 12.50 -31.97 12.99
C LYS A 342 12.57 -33.29 13.78
N TYR A 343 13.63 -33.49 14.57
CA TYR A 343 13.86 -34.74 15.32
C TYR A 343 13.28 -34.73 16.74
N ASP A 344 13.03 -33.55 17.32
CA ASP A 344 12.39 -33.36 18.64
C ASP A 344 10.84 -33.40 18.55
N SER A 345 10.26 -33.27 17.35
CA SER A 345 8.81 -33.30 17.08
C SER A 345 8.28 -34.72 16.95
#